data_AF-A0AAD8YD06-F1
#
_entry.id   AF-A0AAD8YD06-F1
#
_cell.length_a   1.000
_cell.length_b   1.000
_cell.length_c   1.000
_cell.angle_alpha   90.00
_cell.angle_beta   90.00
_cell.angle_gamma   90.00
#
_symmetry.space_group_name_H-M   'P 1'
#
loop_
_entity.id
_entity.type
_entity.pdbx_description
1 polymer ?
#
loop_
_entity_poly.entity_id
_entity_poly.type
_entity_poly.pdbx_seq_one_letter_code
_entity_poly.pdbx_strand_id
1 'polypeptide(L)'
;MASTLVHLLILFGGFGQLWSFSPRYTSFNTVQGRHKSQLGAGSSAGEEEGIISVSIQKRFPDTTPEQARDAWMDYHWKKGGGLPIVIVSSDESPKERTILPTLMKEQLLDDEVEENQEDESHVEISYKVTDAGPLFPGIIPDTHSANVTFEYTNQATVMNWDVSFETTKFYTLYEAVTQWTVGTAATTVEECLTLPRRLNVKTVIDGDIDPFLARKECLEFVWASGGGLPLIPPIPFGDILEEGGGSARRNLLRIPPLITESIVDTTTTEEQSSFQYQLNRPGLTTFPFLLHTHIGNVSFTSTAQGLAIDWEVEFRPYQIAKPIVEKLVEMTVSTLVRNLRVKLLEPDAVVLIKPPRGNANLTMGLEEFGKVSKSSWLGGVLESHLSDVRSTKDQTLSLIQPWTWGRSGEGDELDIVQYQWTGGQSVEEDV
;
A
#
# COMPACT_ATOMS: atom_id res chain seq x y z
N MET A 1 -16.49 -10.61 28.32
CA MET A 1 -16.66 -9.79 27.10
C MET A 1 -16.01 -8.40 27.19
N ALA A 2 -15.99 -7.71 28.34
CA ALA A 2 -15.24 -6.45 28.50
C ALA A 2 -13.71 -6.58 28.29
N SER A 3 -13.13 -7.74 28.59
CA SER A 3 -11.68 -7.99 28.44
C SER A 3 -11.20 -8.04 26.98
N THR A 4 -12.02 -8.54 26.05
CA THR A 4 -11.68 -8.62 24.61
C THR A 4 -11.74 -7.25 23.93
N LEU A 5 -12.68 -6.38 24.33
CA LEU A 5 -12.78 -5.00 23.83
C LEU A 5 -11.56 -4.16 24.27
N VAL A 6 -11.09 -4.36 25.51
CA VAL A 6 -9.89 -3.73 26.05
C VAL A 6 -8.64 -4.25 25.35
N HIS A 7 -8.55 -5.53 24.98
CA HIS A 7 -7.42 -6.05 24.21
C HIS A 7 -7.42 -5.56 22.75
N LEU A 8 -8.58 -5.38 22.12
CA LEU A 8 -8.68 -4.74 20.80
C LEU A 8 -8.24 -3.27 20.89
N LEU A 9 -8.74 -2.52 21.87
CA LEU A 9 -8.35 -1.12 22.12
C LEU A 9 -6.89 -0.96 22.57
N ILE A 10 -6.28 -1.95 23.23
CA ILE A 10 -4.83 -1.96 23.56
C ILE A 10 -3.99 -2.37 22.35
N LEU A 11 -4.50 -3.22 21.45
CA LEU A 11 -3.86 -3.45 20.15
C LEU A 11 -3.90 -2.19 19.27
N PHE A 12 -4.98 -1.40 19.32
CA PHE A 12 -5.08 -0.13 18.58
C PHE A 12 -4.42 1.07 19.30
N GLY A 13 -4.42 1.11 20.63
CA GLY A 13 -3.80 2.16 21.45
C GLY A 13 -2.31 1.91 21.72
N GLY A 14 -1.86 0.66 21.72
CA GLY A 14 -0.46 0.26 21.92
C GLY A 14 0.45 0.63 20.75
N PHE A 15 -0.11 0.76 19.53
CA PHE A 15 0.61 1.35 18.40
C PHE A 15 0.94 2.83 18.62
N GLY A 16 0.18 3.56 19.45
CA GLY A 16 0.45 4.95 19.81
C GLY A 16 1.62 5.16 20.78
N GLN A 17 2.05 4.12 21.52
CA GLN A 17 3.13 4.24 22.51
C GLN A 17 4.50 3.74 22.03
N LEU A 18 4.55 2.86 21.03
CA LEU A 18 5.81 2.44 20.39
C LEU A 18 6.29 3.40 19.29
N TRP A 19 5.46 4.38 18.92
CA TRP A 19 5.75 5.39 17.93
C TRP A 19 5.37 6.77 18.51
N SER A 20 6.19 7.27 19.43
CA SER A 20 6.15 8.68 19.84
C SER A 20 6.76 9.55 18.72
N PHE A 21 6.13 9.53 17.54
CA PHE A 21 6.12 10.66 16.64
C PHE A 21 4.87 11.45 17.01
N SER A 22 5.01 12.65 17.57
CA SER A 22 3.91 13.62 17.52
C SER A 22 3.59 13.85 16.05
N PRO A 23 2.44 13.40 15.52
CA PRO A 23 2.03 13.86 14.21
C PRO A 23 1.61 15.32 14.42
N ARG A 24 2.44 16.26 13.95
CA ARG A 24 1.90 17.55 13.56
C ARG A 24 1.00 17.27 12.36
N TYR A 25 -0.27 17.02 12.62
CA TYR A 25 -1.30 17.04 11.58
C TYR A 25 -1.39 18.47 11.06
N THR A 26 -0.59 18.79 10.05
CA THR A 26 -0.74 20.00 9.22
C THR A 26 -1.63 19.66 8.03
N SER A 27 -2.85 19.25 8.31
CA SER A 27 -3.97 19.41 7.39
C SER A 27 -5.06 20.12 8.18
N PHE A 28 -5.59 21.20 7.62
CA PHE A 28 -6.69 21.96 8.22
C PHE A 28 -7.97 21.12 8.18
N ASN A 29 -8.09 20.15 9.09
CA ASN A 29 -9.38 19.61 9.46
C ASN A 29 -10.08 20.72 10.23
N THR A 30 -10.92 21.51 9.55
CA THR A 30 -11.82 22.44 10.24
C THR A 30 -12.89 21.61 10.93
N VAL A 31 -12.61 21.20 12.17
CA VAL A 31 -13.60 20.55 13.03
C VAL A 31 -14.53 21.63 13.54
N GLN A 32 -15.66 21.83 12.87
CA GLN A 32 -16.69 22.76 13.33
C GLN A 32 -17.59 22.07 14.37
N GLY A 33 -17.07 21.84 15.57
CA GLY A 33 -17.85 21.34 16.70
C GLY A 33 -18.93 22.36 17.09
N ARG A 34 -20.18 22.15 16.66
CA ARG A 34 -21.30 23.05 16.98
C ARG A 34 -21.91 22.64 18.32
N HIS A 35 -21.31 23.09 19.41
CA HIS A 35 -21.85 22.90 20.76
C HIS A 35 -23.15 23.70 20.93
N LYS A 36 -24.31 23.03 20.89
CA LYS A 36 -25.56 23.56 21.45
C LYS A 36 -25.77 22.95 22.84
N SER A 37 -25.00 23.41 23.84
CA SER A 37 -25.40 23.16 25.24
C SER A 37 -26.41 24.23 25.65
N GLN A 38 -27.69 23.89 25.72
CA GLN A 38 -28.62 24.69 26.51
C GLN A 38 -28.27 24.50 27.99
N LEU A 39 -27.60 25.50 28.57
CA LEU A 39 -27.31 25.58 30.00
C LEU A 39 -28.62 25.76 30.79
N GLY A 40 -29.26 24.65 31.14
CA GLY A 40 -30.24 24.57 32.23
C GLY A 40 -29.57 23.98 33.47
N ALA A 41 -29.24 24.81 34.45
CA ALA A 41 -28.67 24.36 35.71
C ALA A 41 -29.72 23.59 36.54
N GLY A 42 -29.64 22.26 36.50
CA GLY A 42 -30.39 21.36 37.37
C GLY A 42 -29.61 20.08 37.58
N SER A 43 -28.95 19.94 38.74
CA SER A 43 -28.19 18.74 39.07
C SER A 43 -29.14 17.56 39.32
N SER A 44 -29.28 16.70 38.32
CA SER A 44 -29.55 15.29 38.51
C SER A 44 -28.52 14.54 37.68
N ALA A 45 -27.95 13.46 38.22
CA ALA A 45 -27.07 12.56 37.49
C ALA A 45 -27.88 11.76 36.45
N GLY A 46 -28.50 12.49 35.52
CA GLY A 46 -29.13 11.96 34.32
C GLY A 46 -28.02 11.72 33.31
N GLU A 47 -28.04 10.53 32.72
CA GLU A 47 -27.25 10.19 31.55
C GLU A 47 -27.48 11.28 30.50
N GLU A 48 -26.47 12.08 30.19
CA GLU A 48 -26.55 13.06 29.11
C GLU A 48 -26.69 12.29 27.80
N GLU A 49 -27.93 12.15 27.32
CA GLU A 49 -28.21 11.79 25.93
C GLU A 49 -27.54 12.85 25.06
N GLY A 50 -26.51 12.42 24.33
CA GLY A 50 -25.69 13.31 23.52
C GLY A 50 -25.83 12.94 22.04
N ILE A 51 -26.23 13.93 21.23
CA ILE A 51 -26.11 13.84 19.77
C ILE A 51 -24.65 14.11 19.42
N ILE A 52 -23.98 13.11 18.87
CA ILE A 52 -22.64 13.25 18.27
C ILE A 52 -22.83 13.76 16.84
N SER A 53 -22.04 14.75 16.44
CA SER A 53 -21.99 15.24 15.06
C SER A 53 -20.55 15.55 14.67
N VAL A 54 -20.04 14.84 13.67
CA VAL A 54 -18.68 14.96 13.14
C VAL A 54 -18.79 15.40 11.69
N SER A 55 -18.05 16.45 11.33
CA SER A 55 -17.94 16.94 9.95
C SER A 55 -16.48 16.96 9.53
N ILE A 56 -16.17 16.32 8.39
CA ILE A 56 -14.84 16.31 7.79
C ILE A 56 -14.92 16.92 6.39
N GLN A 57 -14.03 17.87 6.11
CA GLN A 57 -13.92 18.51 4.81
C GLN A 57 -12.58 18.15 4.14
N LYS A 58 -12.61 17.80 2.86
CA LYS A 58 -11.43 17.57 2.01
C LYS A 58 -11.57 18.28 0.67
N ARG A 59 -10.43 18.65 0.07
CA ARG A 59 -10.39 19.34 -1.22
C ARG A 59 -9.58 18.53 -2.23
N PHE A 60 -10.14 18.33 -3.42
CA PHE A 60 -9.57 17.56 -4.52
C PHE A 60 -9.35 18.47 -5.73
N PRO A 61 -8.11 18.95 -5.98
CA PRO A 61 -7.79 19.73 -7.17
C PRO A 61 -8.07 18.94 -8.45
N ASP A 62 -8.53 19.63 -9.50
CA ASP A 62 -8.69 19.07 -10.86
C ASP A 62 -9.55 17.79 -10.95
N THR A 63 -10.42 17.57 -9.96
CA THR A 63 -11.30 16.39 -9.85
C THR A 63 -12.76 16.85 -9.94
N THR A 64 -13.61 16.15 -10.69
CA THR A 64 -15.06 16.43 -10.74
C THR A 64 -15.81 15.81 -9.55
N PRO A 65 -17.00 16.31 -9.18
CA PRO A 65 -17.83 15.71 -8.14
C PRO A 65 -18.09 14.21 -8.36
N GLU A 66 -18.33 13.79 -9.60
CA GLU A 66 -18.57 12.38 -9.96
C GLU A 66 -17.32 11.52 -9.75
N GLN A 67 -16.15 12.02 -10.15
CA GLN A 67 -14.89 11.31 -9.92
C GLN A 67 -14.59 11.14 -8.43
N ALA A 68 -14.85 12.19 -7.65
CA ALA A 68 -14.68 12.15 -6.19
C ALA A 68 -15.68 11.19 -5.53
N ARG A 69 -16.94 11.20 -5.98
CA ARG A 69 -17.98 10.25 -5.59
C ARG A 69 -17.57 8.81 -5.87
N ASP A 70 -17.11 8.55 -7.09
CA ASP A 70 -16.69 7.22 -7.52
C ASP A 70 -15.49 6.72 -6.73
N ALA A 71 -14.53 7.60 -6.42
CA ALA A 71 -13.42 7.29 -5.53
C ALA A 71 -13.89 6.98 -4.10
N TRP A 72 -14.84 7.75 -3.56
CA TRP A 72 -15.43 7.46 -2.25
C TRP A 72 -16.15 6.10 -2.23
N MET A 73 -16.94 5.82 -3.27
CA MET A 73 -17.65 4.55 -3.42
C MET A 73 -16.69 3.35 -3.54
N ASP A 74 -15.62 3.48 -4.30
CA ASP A 74 -14.66 2.38 -4.46
C ASP A 74 -13.78 2.19 -3.22
N TYR A 75 -13.19 3.27 -2.71
CA TYR A 75 -12.17 3.18 -1.66
C TYR A 75 -12.74 3.15 -0.26
N HIS A 76 -13.82 3.90 0.02
CA HIS A 76 -14.48 3.82 1.31
C HIS A 76 -15.62 2.80 1.32
N TRP A 77 -16.60 2.92 0.43
CA TRP A 77 -17.81 2.08 0.52
C TRP A 77 -17.50 0.59 0.31
N LYS A 78 -16.81 0.25 -0.78
CA LYS A 78 -16.48 -1.15 -1.11
C LYS A 78 -15.27 -1.69 -0.36
N LYS A 79 -14.24 -0.87 -0.12
CA LYS A 79 -12.94 -1.32 0.42
C LYS A 79 -12.68 -0.96 1.88
N GLY A 80 -13.53 -0.16 2.52
CA GLY A 80 -13.43 0.16 3.96
C GLY A 80 -12.55 1.37 4.30
N GLY A 81 -12.07 2.13 3.31
CA GLY A 81 -11.43 3.44 3.51
C GLY A 81 -10.08 3.38 4.23
N GLY A 82 -9.31 2.31 4.00
CA GLY A 82 -8.01 2.11 4.64
C GLY A 82 -8.05 1.79 6.12
N LEU A 83 -9.25 1.57 6.66
CA LEU A 83 -9.44 1.17 8.04
C LEU A 83 -9.09 -0.32 8.22
N PRO A 84 -8.73 -0.74 9.44
CA PRO A 84 -8.45 -2.13 9.79
C PRO A 84 -9.73 -3.01 9.80
N ILE A 85 -10.56 -2.94 8.76
CA ILE A 85 -11.88 -3.58 8.68
C ILE A 85 -12.02 -4.42 7.42
N VAL A 86 -12.96 -5.36 7.43
CA VAL A 86 -13.37 -6.11 6.23
C VAL A 86 -14.80 -5.71 5.89
N ILE A 87 -15.03 -5.40 4.62
CA ILE A 87 -16.36 -5.12 4.09
C ILE A 87 -16.92 -6.41 3.47
N VAL A 88 -18.10 -6.80 3.92
CA VAL A 88 -18.88 -7.89 3.34
C VAL A 88 -20.13 -7.28 2.70
N SER A 89 -20.17 -7.27 1.37
CA SER A 89 -21.32 -6.85 0.57
C SER A 89 -21.69 -7.97 -0.40
N SER A 90 -22.98 -8.15 -0.68
CA SER A 90 -23.43 -9.03 -1.76
C SER A 90 -23.38 -8.27 -3.09
N ASP A 91 -22.97 -8.95 -4.16
CA ASP A 91 -23.07 -8.40 -5.52
C ASP A 91 -24.54 -8.11 -5.91
N GLU A 92 -25.50 -8.81 -5.28
CA GLU A 92 -26.94 -8.62 -5.47
C GLU A 92 -27.49 -7.40 -4.70
N SER A 93 -26.75 -6.88 -3.72
CA SER A 93 -27.18 -5.75 -2.87
C SER A 93 -26.01 -4.79 -2.59
N PRO A 94 -25.47 -4.08 -3.60
CA PRO A 94 -24.31 -3.19 -3.45
C PRO A 94 -24.58 -2.00 -2.50
N LYS A 95 -25.86 -1.74 -2.22
CA LYS A 95 -26.33 -0.70 -1.30
C LYS A 95 -26.21 -1.09 0.17
N GLU A 96 -25.98 -2.36 0.48
CA GLU A 96 -25.85 -2.85 1.86
C GLU A 96 -24.47 -3.43 2.09
N ARG A 97 -23.88 -3.12 3.25
CA ARG A 97 -22.61 -3.69 3.67
C ARG A 97 -22.59 -4.05 5.15
N THR A 98 -21.81 -5.07 5.48
CA THR A 98 -21.46 -5.41 6.86
C THR A 98 -19.98 -5.16 7.09
N ILE A 99 -19.66 -4.43 8.15
CA ILE A 99 -18.30 -4.08 8.56
C ILE A 99 -17.83 -5.07 9.62
N LEU A 100 -16.72 -5.76 9.38
CA LEU A 100 -16.06 -6.64 10.36
C LEU A 100 -14.83 -5.95 10.96
N PRO A 101 -14.53 -6.17 12.25
CA PRO A 101 -15.14 -7.15 13.16
C PRO A 101 -16.37 -6.64 13.92
N THR A 102 -16.81 -5.41 13.67
CA THR A 102 -17.88 -4.75 14.45
C THR A 102 -19.25 -5.36 14.22
N LEU A 103 -19.44 -6.07 13.10
CA LEU A 103 -20.72 -6.55 12.58
C LEU A 103 -21.73 -5.42 12.37
N MET A 104 -21.24 -4.19 12.21
CA MET A 104 -22.06 -3.02 11.92
C MET A 104 -22.60 -3.14 10.50
N LYS A 105 -23.90 -2.89 10.32
CA LYS A 105 -24.55 -2.92 9.01
C LYS A 105 -24.92 -1.52 8.57
N GLU A 106 -24.56 -1.20 7.35
CA GLU A 106 -24.83 0.09 6.74
C GLU A 106 -25.58 -0.08 5.43
N GLN A 107 -26.41 0.90 5.12
CA GLN A 107 -27.25 0.93 3.93
C GLN A 107 -27.18 2.32 3.28
N LEU A 108 -26.83 2.37 1.99
CA LEU A 108 -27.02 3.56 1.17
C LEU A 108 -28.49 3.87 1.07
N LEU A 109 -28.86 5.13 1.26
CA LEU A 109 -30.19 5.60 0.99
C LEU A 109 -30.31 5.83 -0.52
N ASP A 110 -31.46 5.44 -1.08
CA ASP A 110 -31.73 5.73 -2.48
C ASP A 110 -31.85 7.24 -2.62
N ASP A 111 -31.02 7.80 -3.49
CA ASP A 111 -31.20 9.18 -3.93
C ASP A 111 -32.59 9.23 -4.57
N GLU A 112 -33.55 9.84 -3.86
CA GLU A 112 -34.66 10.49 -4.55
C GLU A 112 -34.02 11.64 -5.31
N VAL A 113 -33.38 11.32 -6.44
CA VAL A 113 -33.00 12.29 -7.44
C VAL A 113 -34.32 12.87 -7.91
N GLU A 114 -34.77 13.95 -7.27
CA GLU A 114 -35.54 14.94 -8.00
C GLU A 114 -34.71 15.21 -9.25
N GLU A 115 -35.26 14.93 -10.43
CA GLU A 115 -34.64 15.13 -11.75
C GLU A 115 -34.39 16.63 -12.04
N ASN A 116 -33.79 17.36 -11.10
CA ASN A 116 -33.22 18.66 -11.32
C ASN A 116 -31.83 18.45 -11.94
N GLN A 117 -31.85 18.06 -13.22
CA GLN A 117 -30.72 17.84 -14.14
C GLN A 117 -29.81 19.07 -14.35
N GLU A 118 -29.82 20.08 -13.47
CA GLU A 118 -29.21 21.38 -13.76
C GLU A 118 -27.91 21.67 -13.00
N ASP A 119 -27.47 20.82 -12.07
CA ASP A 119 -26.25 21.11 -11.29
C ASP A 119 -25.24 19.95 -11.28
N GLU A 120 -24.52 19.77 -12.40
CA GLU A 120 -23.30 18.93 -12.51
C GLU A 120 -22.20 19.35 -11.50
N SER A 121 -22.40 20.43 -10.73
CA SER A 121 -21.46 20.89 -9.71
C SER A 121 -21.68 20.26 -8.33
N HIS A 122 -22.77 19.50 -8.12
CA HIS A 122 -23.12 18.94 -6.82
C HIS A 122 -23.53 17.47 -6.88
N VAL A 123 -22.93 16.65 -6.03
CA VAL A 123 -23.29 15.24 -5.85
C VAL A 123 -23.42 14.94 -4.36
N GLU A 124 -24.50 14.26 -3.97
CA GLU A 124 -24.79 13.88 -2.59
C GLU A 124 -24.91 12.36 -2.47
N ILE A 125 -24.39 11.78 -1.39
CA ILE A 125 -24.60 10.39 -1.00
C ILE A 125 -24.99 10.35 0.46
N SER A 126 -26.15 9.75 0.75
CA SER A 126 -26.56 9.48 2.13
C SER A 126 -26.51 7.99 2.47
N TYR A 127 -26.12 7.67 3.70
CA TYR A 127 -26.21 6.31 4.23
C TYR A 127 -26.62 6.31 5.71
N LYS A 128 -27.16 5.18 6.15
CA LYS A 128 -27.51 4.97 7.56
C LYS A 128 -26.95 3.65 8.08
N VAL A 129 -26.75 3.59 9.38
CA VAL A 129 -26.42 2.33 10.08
C VAL A 129 -27.73 1.68 10.53
N THR A 130 -28.04 0.53 9.94
CA THR A 130 -29.26 -0.24 10.26
C THR A 130 -29.07 -1.16 11.46
N ASP A 131 -27.82 -1.48 11.80
CA ASP A 131 -27.46 -2.25 12.99
C ASP A 131 -26.05 -1.83 13.44
N ALA A 132 -25.93 -1.26 14.63
CA ALA A 132 -24.63 -0.86 15.17
C ALA A 132 -23.75 -2.07 15.54
N GLY A 133 -24.32 -3.28 15.64
CA GLY A 133 -23.61 -4.49 16.02
C GLY A 133 -23.30 -4.59 17.52
N PRO A 134 -22.81 -5.75 17.98
CA PRO A 134 -22.66 -6.05 19.40
C PRO A 134 -21.51 -5.29 20.08
N LEU A 135 -20.61 -4.68 19.31
CA LEU A 135 -19.48 -3.91 19.87
C LEU A 135 -19.86 -2.47 20.24
N PHE A 136 -21.02 -1.98 19.80
CA PHE A 136 -21.47 -0.61 20.02
C PHE A 136 -22.86 -0.51 20.70
N PRO A 137 -23.05 -1.12 21.89
CA PRO A 137 -24.37 -1.19 22.55
C PRO A 137 -24.84 0.16 23.15
N GLY A 138 -24.08 1.24 22.99
CA GLY A 138 -24.46 2.58 23.44
C GLY A 138 -25.12 3.44 22.36
N ILE A 139 -24.97 3.08 21.09
CA ILE A 139 -25.55 3.81 19.97
C ILE A 139 -27.06 3.51 19.90
N ILE A 140 -27.87 4.56 19.85
CA ILE A 140 -29.32 4.41 19.74
C ILE A 140 -29.66 3.92 18.32
N PRO A 141 -30.43 2.81 18.17
CA PRO A 141 -30.81 2.30 16.85
C PRO A 141 -31.46 3.35 15.96
N ASP A 142 -31.23 3.26 14.65
CA ASP A 142 -31.79 4.15 13.61
C ASP A 142 -31.42 5.65 13.73
N THR A 143 -30.58 6.04 14.69
CA THR A 143 -30.12 7.44 14.82
C THR A 143 -28.85 7.75 14.05
N HIS A 144 -28.11 6.71 13.62
CA HIS A 144 -26.83 6.89 12.96
C HIS A 144 -27.00 7.04 11.45
N SER A 145 -26.79 8.27 11.00
CA SER A 145 -26.85 8.70 9.61
C SER A 145 -25.59 9.44 9.20
N ALA A 146 -25.29 9.42 7.92
CA ALA A 146 -24.21 10.16 7.35
C ALA A 146 -24.58 10.68 5.96
N ASN A 147 -24.03 11.85 5.64
CA ASN A 147 -24.17 12.51 4.36
C ASN A 147 -22.80 12.90 3.83
N VAL A 148 -22.57 12.62 2.55
CA VAL A 148 -21.33 12.95 1.84
C VAL A 148 -21.69 13.79 0.63
N THR A 149 -21.34 15.08 0.68
CA THR A 149 -21.53 16.00 -0.44
C THR A 149 -20.22 16.27 -1.15
N PHE A 150 -20.29 16.40 -2.46
CA PHE A 150 -19.18 16.77 -3.34
C PHE A 150 -19.58 18.02 -4.13
N GLU A 151 -18.93 19.13 -3.86
CA GLU A 151 -19.24 20.43 -4.46
C GLU A 151 -18.05 20.94 -5.27
N TYR A 152 -18.25 21.22 -6.55
CA TYR A 152 -17.22 21.80 -7.39
C TYR A 152 -17.10 23.31 -7.14
N THR A 153 -16.00 23.72 -6.50
CA THR A 153 -15.72 25.13 -6.20
C THR A 153 -14.29 25.50 -6.59
N ASN A 154 -14.13 26.60 -7.34
CA ASN A 154 -12.81 27.17 -7.68
C ASN A 154 -11.80 26.13 -8.23
N GLN A 155 -12.20 25.38 -9.25
CA GLN A 155 -11.38 24.34 -9.91
C GLN A 155 -10.98 23.16 -9.00
N ALA A 156 -11.72 22.92 -7.93
CA ALA A 156 -11.54 21.77 -7.07
C ALA A 156 -12.88 21.24 -6.61
N THR A 157 -12.99 19.94 -6.41
CA THR A 157 -14.13 19.37 -5.69
C THR A 157 -13.86 19.43 -4.20
N VAL A 158 -14.82 19.92 -3.43
CA VAL A 158 -14.81 19.90 -1.97
C VAL A 158 -15.75 18.80 -1.52
N MET A 159 -15.21 17.82 -0.80
CA MET A 159 -16.01 16.79 -0.13
C MET A 159 -16.30 17.23 1.29
N ASN A 160 -17.56 17.26 1.69
CA ASN A 160 -17.99 17.37 3.08
C ASN A 160 -18.61 16.05 3.49
N TRP A 161 -18.19 15.51 4.62
CA TRP A 161 -18.71 14.27 5.17
C TRP A 161 -19.18 14.50 6.59
N ASP A 162 -20.50 14.57 6.72
CA ASP A 162 -21.21 14.78 7.98
C ASP A 162 -21.73 13.44 8.50
N VAL A 163 -21.41 13.11 9.74
CA VAL A 163 -21.88 11.90 10.43
C VAL A 163 -22.54 12.32 11.73
N SER A 164 -23.73 11.81 12.00
CA SER A 164 -24.47 12.08 13.23
C SER A 164 -25.10 10.82 13.80
N PHE A 165 -25.15 10.71 15.12
CA PHE A 165 -25.86 9.65 15.84
C PHE A 165 -26.07 10.02 17.31
N GLU A 166 -27.04 9.37 17.94
CA GLU A 166 -27.30 9.51 19.37
C GLU A 166 -26.65 8.36 20.15
N THR A 167 -26.13 8.68 21.33
CA THR A 167 -25.59 7.68 22.25
C THR A 167 -26.03 7.94 23.68
N THR A 168 -26.24 6.85 24.43
CA THR A 168 -26.56 6.90 25.87
C THR A 168 -25.31 6.93 26.76
N LYS A 169 -24.13 6.62 26.20
CA LYS A 169 -22.87 6.53 26.94
C LYS A 169 -21.64 6.71 26.04
N PHE A 170 -20.48 6.91 26.67
CA PHE A 170 -19.19 7.00 25.98
C PHE A 170 -19.11 8.07 24.89
N TYR A 171 -19.83 9.18 25.05
CA TYR A 171 -19.90 10.28 24.07
C TYR A 171 -18.53 10.66 23.50
N THR A 172 -17.58 11.03 24.36
CA THR A 172 -16.23 11.47 23.95
C THR A 172 -15.45 10.38 23.23
N LEU A 173 -15.63 9.11 23.61
CA LEU A 173 -14.96 8.00 22.95
C LEU A 173 -15.53 7.78 21.55
N TYR A 174 -16.85 7.77 21.41
CA TYR A 174 -17.50 7.57 20.12
C TYR A 174 -17.25 8.75 19.17
N GLU A 175 -17.29 9.99 19.66
CA GLU A 175 -16.90 11.16 18.88
C GLU A 175 -15.46 11.05 18.37
N ALA A 176 -14.50 10.70 19.24
CA ALA A 176 -13.09 10.54 18.86
C ALA A 176 -12.88 9.38 17.87
N VAL A 177 -13.57 8.24 18.06
CA VAL A 177 -13.50 7.10 17.15
C VAL A 177 -14.08 7.47 15.79
N THR A 178 -15.24 8.12 15.74
CA THR A 178 -15.88 8.56 14.48
C THR A 178 -15.02 9.58 13.76
N GLN A 179 -14.48 10.57 14.47
CA GLN A 179 -13.56 11.55 13.89
C GLN A 179 -12.32 10.89 13.29
N TRP A 180 -11.74 9.91 13.98
CA TRP A 180 -10.60 9.15 13.48
C TRP A 180 -10.99 8.30 12.25
N THR A 181 -12.07 7.51 12.32
CA THR A 181 -12.46 6.62 11.21
C THR A 181 -12.86 7.39 9.95
N VAL A 182 -13.69 8.42 10.11
CA VAL A 182 -14.14 9.26 8.99
C VAL A 182 -12.98 10.09 8.45
N GLY A 183 -12.13 10.64 9.32
CA GLY A 183 -10.95 11.39 8.91
C GLY A 183 -9.93 10.55 8.13
N THR A 184 -9.68 9.30 8.57
CA THR A 184 -8.82 8.35 7.87
C THR A 184 -9.41 7.93 6.53
N ALA A 185 -10.71 7.62 6.48
CA ALA A 185 -11.38 7.29 5.24
C ALA A 185 -11.40 8.46 4.24
N ALA A 186 -11.67 9.67 4.70
CA ALA A 186 -11.64 10.88 3.88
C ALA A 186 -10.23 11.16 3.32
N THR A 187 -9.19 10.97 4.14
CA THR A 187 -7.79 11.07 3.69
C THR A 187 -7.44 9.98 2.67
N THR A 188 -7.98 8.78 2.83
CA THR A 188 -7.81 7.69 1.85
C THR A 188 -8.42 8.04 0.49
N VAL A 189 -9.60 8.67 0.47
CA VAL A 189 -10.22 9.15 -0.77
C VAL A 189 -9.37 10.24 -1.43
N GLU A 190 -8.90 11.21 -0.65
CA GLU A 190 -7.95 12.24 -1.10
C GLU A 190 -6.71 11.60 -1.76
N GLU A 191 -6.07 10.66 -1.08
CA GLU A 191 -4.88 9.96 -1.58
C GLU A 191 -5.14 9.16 -2.86
N CYS A 192 -6.30 8.52 -2.99
CA CYS A 192 -6.68 7.85 -4.22
C CYS A 192 -6.73 8.81 -5.41
N LEU A 193 -7.29 10.00 -5.20
CA LEU A 193 -7.46 11.02 -6.22
C LEU A 193 -6.13 11.74 -6.54
N THR A 194 -5.14 11.66 -5.66
CA THR A 194 -3.81 12.20 -5.93
C THR A 194 -3.03 11.41 -6.98
N LEU A 195 -2.07 12.10 -7.61
CA LEU A 195 -1.13 11.47 -8.55
C LEU A 195 -0.35 10.35 -7.85
N PRO A 196 -0.27 9.17 -8.47
CA PRO A 196 0.45 8.05 -7.90
C PRO A 196 1.95 8.32 -7.81
N ARG A 197 2.60 7.64 -6.85
CA ARG A 197 4.05 7.59 -6.78
C ARG A 197 4.56 6.60 -7.80
N ARG A 198 5.62 6.98 -8.52
CA ARG A 198 6.26 6.12 -9.52
C ARG A 198 7.73 5.96 -9.19
N LEU A 199 8.14 4.71 -9.10
CA LEU A 199 9.54 4.31 -9.12
C LEU A 199 9.84 3.75 -10.50
N ASN A 200 10.83 4.31 -11.17
CA ASN A 200 11.38 3.72 -12.38
C ASN A 200 12.79 3.21 -12.09
N VAL A 201 13.06 1.94 -12.41
CA VAL A 201 14.38 1.31 -12.28
C VAL A 201 14.83 0.84 -13.66
N LYS A 202 15.95 1.38 -14.15
CA LYS A 202 16.52 1.03 -15.46
C LYS A 202 17.88 0.38 -15.33
N THR A 203 18.16 -0.59 -16.17
CA THR A 203 19.51 -1.18 -16.30
C THR A 203 19.78 -1.61 -17.73
N VAL A 204 21.06 -1.64 -18.12
CA VAL A 204 21.50 -2.12 -19.42
C VAL A 204 22.42 -3.32 -19.22
N ILE A 205 22.19 -4.36 -20.02
CA ILE A 205 22.98 -5.57 -20.05
C ILE A 205 23.72 -5.61 -21.38
N ASP A 206 25.05 -5.59 -21.32
CA ASP A 206 25.87 -5.74 -22.52
C ASP A 206 25.68 -7.13 -23.13
N GLY A 207 25.46 -7.18 -24.44
CA GLY A 207 25.31 -8.42 -25.20
C GLY A 207 23.98 -8.53 -25.95
N ASP A 208 23.98 -9.43 -26.93
CA ASP A 208 22.82 -9.69 -27.79
C ASP A 208 21.87 -10.68 -27.12
N ILE A 209 21.12 -10.19 -26.13
CA ILE A 209 20.08 -10.96 -25.43
C ILE A 209 18.74 -10.62 -26.06
N ASP A 210 18.07 -11.64 -26.61
CA ASP A 210 16.72 -11.51 -27.15
C ASP A 210 15.73 -11.00 -26.07
N PRO A 211 15.03 -9.87 -26.30
CA PRO A 211 14.03 -9.34 -25.37
C PRO A 211 12.94 -10.36 -25.00
N PHE A 212 12.53 -11.21 -25.94
CA PHE A 212 11.51 -12.23 -25.67
C PHE A 212 12.03 -13.29 -24.69
N LEU A 213 13.24 -13.80 -24.90
CA LEU A 213 13.89 -14.72 -23.98
C LEU A 213 14.09 -14.08 -22.59
N ALA A 214 14.52 -12.82 -22.53
CA ALA A 214 14.72 -12.13 -21.27
C ALA A 214 13.41 -11.97 -20.47
N ARG A 215 12.30 -11.64 -21.14
CA ARG A 215 10.97 -11.60 -20.51
C ARG A 215 10.57 -12.97 -19.98
N LYS A 216 10.75 -14.02 -20.79
CA LYS A 216 10.43 -15.40 -20.41
C LYS A 216 11.19 -15.81 -19.15
N GLU A 217 12.49 -15.53 -19.09
CA GLU A 217 13.32 -15.78 -17.91
C GLU A 217 12.87 -14.92 -16.71
N CYS A 218 12.45 -13.67 -16.93
CA CYS A 218 11.90 -12.85 -15.85
C CYS A 218 10.62 -13.46 -15.25
N LEU A 219 9.69 -13.94 -16.08
CA LEU A 219 8.48 -14.61 -15.60
C LEU A 219 8.79 -15.91 -14.85
N GLU A 220 9.75 -16.70 -15.32
CA GLU A 220 10.13 -17.95 -14.63
C GLU A 220 10.88 -17.69 -13.32
N PHE A 221 11.88 -16.80 -13.38
CA PHE A 221 12.76 -16.55 -12.25
C PHE A 221 12.12 -15.62 -11.21
N VAL A 222 11.60 -14.47 -11.63
CA VAL A 222 11.07 -13.46 -10.71
C VAL A 222 9.64 -13.78 -10.30
N TRP A 223 8.77 -14.02 -11.28
CA TRP A 223 7.34 -14.19 -11.02
C TRP A 223 7.02 -15.56 -10.41
N ALA A 224 7.47 -16.65 -11.02
CA ALA A 224 7.19 -18.00 -10.54
C ALA A 224 8.08 -18.43 -9.35
N SER A 225 9.35 -18.00 -9.31
CA SER A 225 10.33 -18.46 -8.31
C SER A 225 10.69 -17.43 -7.24
N GLY A 226 10.14 -16.21 -7.31
CA GLY A 226 10.37 -15.15 -6.31
C GLY A 226 11.65 -14.33 -6.50
N GLY A 227 12.38 -14.54 -7.61
CA GLY A 227 13.50 -13.70 -8.03
C GLY A 227 14.67 -13.68 -7.06
N GLY A 228 14.80 -14.71 -6.23
CA GLY A 228 15.86 -14.83 -5.23
C GLY A 228 15.72 -13.89 -4.04
N LEU A 229 14.56 -13.27 -3.80
CA LEU A 229 14.31 -12.49 -2.59
C LEU A 229 14.46 -13.37 -1.32
N PRO A 230 14.80 -12.78 -0.15
CA PRO A 230 14.90 -13.51 1.12
C PRO A 230 13.50 -13.79 1.71
N LEU A 231 12.58 -14.25 0.87
CA LEU A 231 11.19 -14.54 1.20
C LEU A 231 10.90 -15.99 0.81
N ILE A 232 9.81 -16.54 1.37
CA ILE A 232 9.32 -17.84 0.90
C ILE A 232 8.96 -17.69 -0.58
N PRO A 233 9.36 -18.65 -1.45
CA PRO A 233 8.98 -18.61 -2.85
C PRO A 233 7.47 -18.42 -3.01
N PRO A 234 7.03 -17.60 -3.96
CA PRO A 234 5.62 -17.41 -4.21
C PRO A 234 4.97 -18.72 -4.67
N ILE A 235 3.67 -18.83 -4.45
CA ILE A 235 2.87 -19.96 -4.91
C ILE A 235 2.13 -19.51 -6.18
N PRO A 236 2.58 -19.91 -7.38
CA PRO A 236 1.88 -19.58 -8.63
C PRO A 236 0.58 -20.40 -8.76
N PHE A 237 -0.50 -19.77 -9.23
CA PHE A 237 -1.81 -20.40 -9.41
C PHE A 237 -2.64 -19.76 -10.54
N GLY A 238 -3.71 -20.44 -10.97
CA GLY A 238 -4.51 -20.03 -12.13
C GLY A 238 -3.95 -20.58 -13.44
N ASP A 239 -4.19 -19.86 -14.54
CA ASP A 239 -3.83 -20.31 -15.88
C ASP A 239 -2.33 -20.24 -16.14
N ILE A 240 -1.83 -21.15 -16.99
CA ILE A 240 -0.44 -21.14 -17.47
C ILE A 240 -0.26 -19.95 -18.40
N LEU A 241 0.78 -19.16 -18.18
CA LEU A 241 1.20 -18.14 -19.14
C LEU A 241 2.05 -18.82 -20.20
N GLU A 242 1.62 -18.80 -21.45
CA GLU A 242 2.38 -19.36 -22.58
C GLU A 242 3.72 -18.60 -22.78
N GLU A 243 3.74 -17.35 -22.34
CA GLU A 243 4.88 -16.44 -22.37
C GLU A 243 5.94 -16.77 -21.31
N GLY A 244 5.58 -17.52 -20.26
CA GLY A 244 6.52 -18.04 -19.27
C GLY A 244 6.89 -19.48 -19.62
N GLY A 245 8.16 -19.85 -19.45
CA GLY A 245 8.73 -21.18 -19.78
C GLY A 245 8.13 -22.43 -19.14
N GLY A 246 6.87 -22.40 -18.69
CA GLY A 246 6.03 -23.52 -18.30
C GLY A 246 5.57 -23.46 -16.84
N SER A 247 6.28 -22.72 -15.99
CA SER A 247 5.97 -22.62 -14.56
C SER A 247 5.24 -21.33 -14.18
N ALA A 248 5.41 -20.26 -14.96
CA ALA A 248 4.67 -19.03 -14.74
C ALA A 248 3.16 -19.25 -14.87
N ARG A 249 2.42 -18.65 -13.95
CA ARG A 249 0.96 -18.64 -13.91
C ARG A 249 0.46 -17.21 -13.85
N ARG A 250 -0.78 -17.00 -14.32
CA ARG A 250 -1.40 -15.68 -14.35
C ARG A 250 -1.44 -15.01 -12.98
N ASN A 251 -1.62 -15.79 -11.91
CA ASN A 251 -1.67 -15.28 -10.54
C ASN A 251 -0.54 -15.88 -9.70
N LEU A 252 -0.09 -15.12 -8.70
CA LEU A 252 0.85 -15.60 -7.70
C LEU A 252 0.42 -15.16 -6.30
N LEU A 253 0.70 -16.00 -5.31
CA LEU A 253 0.52 -15.70 -3.90
C LEU A 253 1.89 -15.55 -3.23
N ARG A 254 2.24 -14.37 -2.73
CA ARG A 254 3.44 -14.19 -1.89
C ARG A 254 3.09 -14.53 -0.44
N ILE A 255 4.07 -15.07 0.29
CA ILE A 255 3.95 -15.38 1.72
C ILE A 255 5.26 -15.01 2.42
N PRO A 256 5.24 -14.34 3.57
CA PRO A 256 4.21 -13.45 4.09
C PRO A 256 4.34 -12.03 3.51
N PRO A 257 3.24 -11.25 3.48
CA PRO A 257 1.84 -11.61 3.72
C PRO A 257 1.19 -12.11 2.43
N LEU A 258 -0.02 -12.67 2.55
CA LEU A 258 -0.85 -13.35 1.52
C LEU A 258 -1.26 -12.45 0.34
N ILE A 259 -0.29 -11.78 -0.26
CA ILE A 259 -0.40 -10.86 -1.39
C ILE A 259 -0.67 -11.67 -2.63
N THR A 260 -1.76 -11.35 -3.31
CA THR A 260 -2.06 -11.92 -4.62
C THR A 260 -1.68 -10.94 -5.71
N GLU A 261 -0.75 -11.28 -6.59
CA GLU A 261 -0.42 -10.48 -7.77
C GLU A 261 -0.91 -11.19 -9.03
N SER A 262 -1.27 -10.44 -10.07
CA SER A 262 -1.67 -10.97 -11.37
C SER A 262 -0.92 -10.31 -12.51
N ILE A 263 -0.58 -11.09 -13.53
CA ILE A 263 -0.24 -10.56 -14.86
C ILE A 263 -1.54 -10.13 -15.53
N VAL A 264 -1.59 -8.86 -15.92
CA VAL A 264 -2.76 -8.22 -16.53
C VAL A 264 -2.64 -8.19 -18.04
N ASP A 265 -1.44 -7.87 -18.53
CA ASP A 265 -1.17 -7.73 -19.96
C ASP A 265 0.26 -8.16 -20.28
N THR A 266 0.47 -8.59 -21.52
CA THR A 266 1.77 -8.97 -22.07
C THR A 266 1.86 -8.50 -23.50
N THR A 267 2.94 -7.79 -23.85
CA THR A 267 3.16 -7.30 -25.22
C THR A 267 4.47 -7.84 -25.77
N THR A 268 4.53 -8.11 -27.06
CA THR A 268 5.76 -8.52 -27.76
C THR A 268 5.79 -7.94 -29.15
N THR A 269 6.89 -7.28 -29.48
CA THR A 269 7.29 -6.79 -30.80
C THR A 269 8.68 -7.34 -31.13
N GLU A 270 9.20 -7.03 -32.32
CA GLU A 270 10.54 -7.50 -32.73
C GLU A 270 11.66 -6.93 -31.84
N GLU A 271 11.51 -5.70 -31.37
CA GLU A 271 12.55 -4.99 -30.61
C GLU A 271 12.26 -4.95 -29.10
N GLN A 272 11.03 -5.27 -28.68
CA GLN A 272 10.60 -5.09 -27.30
C GLN A 272 9.68 -6.22 -26.83
N SER A 273 9.87 -6.65 -25.60
CA SER A 273 8.95 -7.53 -24.89
C SER A 273 8.59 -6.94 -23.53
N SER A 274 7.33 -6.99 -23.13
CA SER A 274 6.89 -6.42 -21.86
C SER A 274 5.76 -7.21 -21.22
N PHE A 275 5.54 -6.95 -19.94
CA PHE A 275 4.34 -7.36 -19.22
C PHE A 275 3.96 -6.35 -18.16
N GLN A 276 2.67 -6.29 -17.87
CA GLN A 276 2.09 -5.52 -16.78
C GLN A 276 1.58 -6.48 -15.71
N TYR A 277 1.87 -6.17 -14.46
CA TYR A 277 1.32 -6.85 -13.31
C TYR A 277 0.62 -5.89 -12.36
N GLN A 278 -0.32 -6.41 -11.59
CA GLN A 278 -1.02 -5.65 -10.55
C GLN A 278 -1.14 -6.46 -9.26
N LEU A 279 -1.18 -5.76 -8.14
CA LEU A 279 -1.56 -6.32 -6.86
C LEU A 279 -3.09 -6.39 -6.75
N ASN A 280 -3.63 -7.59 -6.60
CA ASN A 280 -5.06 -7.79 -6.43
C ASN A 280 -5.47 -7.46 -4.99
N ARG A 281 -6.42 -6.53 -4.86
CA ARG A 281 -7.07 -6.17 -3.59
C ARG A 281 -6.06 -5.94 -2.45
N PRO A 282 -5.16 -4.94 -2.57
CA PRO A 282 -4.36 -4.53 -1.42
C PRO A 282 -5.29 -4.13 -0.28
N GLY A 283 -5.33 -4.93 0.79
CA GLY A 283 -6.28 -4.77 1.89
C GLY A 283 -5.86 -5.54 3.13
N LEU A 284 -6.79 -5.74 4.08
CA LEU A 284 -6.50 -6.22 5.44
C LEU A 284 -5.72 -7.54 5.54
N THR A 285 -5.80 -8.40 4.53
CA THR A 285 -5.09 -9.69 4.52
C THR A 285 -3.72 -9.63 3.84
N THR A 286 -3.36 -8.51 3.20
CA THR A 286 -2.24 -8.40 2.24
C THR A 286 -1.38 -7.14 2.49
N PHE A 287 -1.13 -6.80 3.76
CA PHE A 287 -0.67 -5.49 4.26
C PHE A 287 -1.74 -4.39 4.27
N PRO A 288 -2.69 -4.43 5.22
CA PRO A 288 -3.82 -3.50 5.29
C PRO A 288 -3.51 -2.01 5.18
N PHE A 289 -2.30 -1.59 5.57
CA PHE A 289 -2.01 -0.21 5.92
C PHE A 289 -0.92 0.42 5.08
N LEU A 290 -0.47 -0.26 4.02
CA LEU A 290 0.70 0.19 3.26
C LEU A 290 0.32 0.91 1.97
N LEU A 291 -0.62 0.39 1.18
CA LEU A 291 -0.87 0.88 -0.18
C LEU A 291 -2.31 0.64 -0.70
N HIS A 292 -2.78 1.55 -1.55
CA HIS A 292 -4.09 1.57 -2.21
C HIS A 292 -4.08 0.83 -3.55
N THR A 293 -3.02 1.05 -4.33
CA THR A 293 -2.81 0.46 -5.66
C THR A 293 -1.34 0.13 -5.81
N HIS A 294 -1.04 -0.93 -6.57
CA HIS A 294 0.31 -1.25 -7.02
C HIS A 294 0.20 -1.90 -8.40
N ILE A 295 0.79 -1.26 -9.38
CA ILE A 295 0.87 -1.70 -10.77
C ILE A 295 2.33 -1.64 -11.16
N GLY A 296 2.86 -2.67 -11.80
CA GLY A 296 4.21 -2.66 -12.34
C GLY A 296 4.22 -2.99 -13.82
N ASN A 297 5.05 -2.26 -14.56
CA ASN A 297 5.30 -2.46 -15.96
C ASN A 297 6.77 -2.85 -16.11
N VAL A 298 7.04 -4.01 -16.69
CA VAL A 298 8.40 -4.49 -16.95
C VAL A 298 8.58 -4.59 -18.45
N SER A 299 9.60 -3.94 -18.97
CA SER A 299 9.93 -3.98 -20.39
C SER A 299 11.40 -4.32 -20.63
N PHE A 300 11.61 -5.05 -21.71
CA PHE A 300 12.87 -5.53 -22.21
C PHE A 300 12.99 -5.01 -23.64
N THR A 301 14.01 -4.20 -23.91
CA THR A 301 14.16 -3.54 -25.21
C THR A 301 15.57 -3.78 -25.74
N SER A 302 15.67 -4.27 -26.98
CA SER A 302 16.96 -4.39 -27.65
C SER A 302 17.50 -2.99 -27.99
N THR A 303 18.77 -2.75 -27.69
CA THR A 303 19.46 -1.48 -27.92
C THR A 303 20.79 -1.74 -28.61
N ALA A 304 21.41 -0.70 -29.15
CA ALA A 304 22.73 -0.81 -29.76
C ALA A 304 23.83 -1.31 -28.80
N GLN A 305 23.63 -1.15 -27.48
CA GLN A 305 24.59 -1.56 -26.44
C GLN A 305 24.29 -2.97 -25.88
N GLY A 306 23.10 -3.49 -26.15
CA GLY A 306 22.61 -4.77 -25.63
C GLY A 306 21.16 -4.67 -25.18
N LEU A 307 20.80 -5.31 -24.07
CA LEU A 307 19.42 -5.35 -23.59
C LEU A 307 19.17 -4.30 -22.50
N ALA A 308 18.23 -3.37 -22.74
CA ALA A 308 17.71 -2.49 -21.71
C ALA A 308 16.53 -3.13 -20.97
N ILE A 309 16.55 -3.07 -19.65
CA ILE A 309 15.46 -3.49 -18.77
C ILE A 309 14.94 -2.22 -18.07
N ASP A 310 13.65 -1.93 -18.24
CA ASP A 310 12.95 -0.83 -17.57
C ASP A 310 11.81 -1.43 -16.73
N TRP A 311 11.89 -1.22 -15.42
CA TRP A 311 10.91 -1.67 -14.45
C TRP A 311 10.29 -0.45 -13.77
N GLU A 312 9.08 -0.12 -14.20
CA GLU A 312 8.27 0.95 -13.62
C GLU A 312 7.28 0.37 -12.63
N VAL A 313 7.17 0.97 -11.44
CA VAL A 313 6.17 0.63 -10.44
C VAL A 313 5.40 1.87 -10.04
N GLU A 314 4.11 1.85 -10.34
CA GLU A 314 3.13 2.83 -9.91
C GLU A 314 2.42 2.34 -8.65
N PHE A 315 2.49 3.11 -7.56
CA PHE A 315 1.80 2.77 -6.33
C PHE A 315 1.30 4.01 -5.58
N ARG A 316 0.30 3.82 -4.73
CA ARG A 316 -0.28 4.86 -3.89
C ARG A 316 -0.20 4.41 -2.43
N PRO A 317 0.79 4.85 -1.65
CA PRO A 317 0.89 4.46 -0.25
C PRO A 317 -0.05 5.29 0.63
N TYR A 318 -0.48 4.76 1.77
CA TYR A 318 -1.09 5.58 2.83
C TYR A 318 -0.03 6.55 3.40
N GLN A 319 -0.37 7.80 3.71
CA GLN A 319 0.59 8.79 4.22
C GLN A 319 1.42 8.28 5.40
N ILE A 320 0.77 7.59 6.36
CA ILE A 320 1.44 7.05 7.55
C ILE A 320 2.50 5.99 7.22
N ALA A 321 2.36 5.33 6.09
CA ALA A 321 3.21 4.23 5.65
C ALA A 321 4.12 4.61 4.48
N LYS A 322 3.90 5.76 3.85
CA LYS A 322 4.61 6.27 2.67
C LYS A 322 6.13 6.03 2.70
N PRO A 323 6.89 6.48 3.72
CA PRO A 323 8.34 6.29 3.72
C PRO A 323 8.75 4.81 3.77
N ILE A 324 8.00 3.99 4.50
CA ILE A 324 8.26 2.56 4.63
C ILE A 324 7.96 1.86 3.30
N VAL A 325 6.83 2.18 2.67
CA VAL A 325 6.43 1.56 1.39
C VAL A 325 7.36 1.97 0.27
N GLU A 326 7.71 3.24 0.16
CA GLU A 326 8.67 3.72 -0.82
C GLU A 326 9.99 2.96 -0.71
N LYS A 327 10.49 2.80 0.53
CA LYS A 327 11.74 2.06 0.74
C LYS A 327 11.61 0.57 0.44
N LEU A 328 10.50 -0.06 0.83
CA LEU A 328 10.25 -1.47 0.55
C LEU A 328 10.14 -1.75 -0.96
N VAL A 329 9.43 -0.90 -1.70
CA VAL A 329 9.29 -0.99 -3.16
C VAL A 329 10.66 -0.80 -3.82
N GLU A 330 11.40 0.25 -3.44
CA GLU A 330 12.75 0.50 -3.94
C GLU A 330 13.66 -0.70 -3.72
N MET A 331 13.73 -1.21 -2.49
CA MET A 331 14.56 -2.36 -2.13
C MET A 331 14.18 -3.60 -2.92
N THR A 332 12.87 -3.90 -3.03
CA THR A 332 12.39 -5.11 -3.68
C THR A 332 12.68 -5.06 -5.17
N VAL A 333 12.26 -3.99 -5.86
CA VAL A 333 12.41 -3.85 -7.31
C VAL A 333 13.89 -3.81 -7.70
N SER A 334 14.70 -3.01 -7.00
CA SER A 334 16.14 -2.95 -7.30
C SER A 334 16.85 -4.29 -7.06
N THR A 335 16.45 -5.06 -6.03
CA THR A 335 16.98 -6.40 -5.80
C THR A 335 16.58 -7.36 -6.91
N LEU A 336 15.31 -7.34 -7.33
CA LEU A 336 14.80 -8.18 -8.40
C LEU A 336 15.50 -7.89 -9.73
N VAL A 337 15.64 -6.62 -10.11
CA VAL A 337 16.35 -6.19 -11.32
C VAL A 337 17.81 -6.66 -11.29
N ARG A 338 18.50 -6.47 -10.16
CA ARG A 338 19.89 -6.92 -9.99
C ARG A 338 20.02 -8.45 -10.12
N ASN A 339 19.17 -9.20 -9.43
CA ASN A 339 19.18 -10.66 -9.45
C ASN A 339 18.86 -11.21 -10.84
N LEU A 340 17.90 -10.60 -11.54
CA LEU A 340 17.55 -10.94 -12.92
C LEU A 340 18.72 -10.66 -13.86
N ARG A 341 19.39 -9.52 -13.72
CA ARG A 341 20.59 -9.20 -14.51
C ARG A 341 21.68 -10.26 -14.35
N VAL A 342 21.97 -10.68 -13.11
CA VAL A 342 22.93 -11.77 -12.86
C VAL A 342 22.46 -13.08 -13.50
N LYS A 343 21.17 -13.41 -13.39
CA LYS A 343 20.60 -14.62 -13.99
C LYS A 343 20.74 -14.65 -15.52
N LEU A 344 20.61 -13.49 -16.17
CA LEU A 344 20.75 -13.35 -17.62
C LEU A 344 22.20 -13.34 -18.09
N LEU A 345 23.12 -12.69 -17.36
CA LEU A 345 24.55 -12.58 -17.73
C LEU A 345 25.38 -13.80 -17.37
N GLU A 346 25.18 -14.34 -16.16
CA GLU A 346 25.97 -15.42 -15.60
C GLU A 346 25.05 -16.55 -15.11
N PRO A 347 24.43 -17.32 -16.03
CA PRO A 347 23.59 -18.45 -15.65
C PRO A 347 24.35 -19.39 -14.71
N ASP A 348 23.71 -19.76 -13.61
CA ASP A 348 24.22 -20.72 -12.61
C ASP A 348 25.47 -20.28 -11.85
N ALA A 349 25.82 -18.99 -11.88
CA ALA A 349 26.92 -18.48 -11.08
C ALA A 349 26.67 -18.62 -9.58
N VAL A 350 27.72 -18.98 -8.84
CA VAL A 350 27.68 -19.25 -7.40
C VAL A 350 28.77 -18.49 -6.66
N VAL A 351 28.47 -18.13 -5.41
CA VAL A 351 29.40 -17.58 -4.43
C VAL A 351 29.75 -18.68 -3.44
N LEU A 352 31.05 -18.83 -3.18
CA LEU A 352 31.58 -19.78 -2.21
C LEU A 352 31.54 -19.15 -0.82
N ILE A 353 30.87 -19.79 0.13
CA ILE A 353 30.87 -19.36 1.54
C ILE A 353 32.21 -19.80 2.14
N LYS A 354 33.10 -18.82 2.34
CA LYS A 354 34.39 -19.04 2.99
C LYS A 354 34.26 -18.84 4.50
N PRO A 355 35.07 -19.55 5.30
CA PRO A 355 35.11 -19.34 6.74
C PRO A 355 35.60 -17.93 7.12
N PRO A 356 35.27 -17.44 8.34
CA PRO A 356 35.72 -16.14 8.82
C PRO A 356 37.25 -16.02 8.74
N ARG A 357 37.74 -14.89 8.21
CA ARG A 357 39.18 -14.62 8.11
C ARG A 357 39.81 -14.64 9.51
N GLY A 358 40.92 -15.35 9.67
CA GLY A 358 41.77 -15.27 10.86
C GLY A 358 41.70 -16.43 11.86
N ASN A 359 41.02 -17.53 11.56
CA ASN A 359 41.06 -18.70 12.45
C ASN A 359 41.08 -20.05 11.70
N ALA A 360 42.24 -20.37 11.12
CA ALA A 360 42.48 -21.65 10.43
C ALA A 360 42.25 -22.88 11.32
N ASN A 361 42.29 -22.72 12.64
CA ASN A 361 42.08 -23.80 13.60
C ASN A 361 40.58 -24.11 13.82
N LEU A 362 39.66 -23.16 13.56
CA LEU A 362 38.23 -23.36 13.71
C LEU A 362 37.58 -24.09 12.53
N THR A 363 38.25 -24.14 11.37
CA THR A 363 37.64 -24.63 10.13
C THR A 363 37.82 -26.13 9.92
N MET A 364 38.55 -26.84 10.80
CA MET A 364 38.85 -28.28 10.66
C MET A 364 39.36 -28.68 9.26
N GLY A 365 40.01 -27.77 8.53
CA GLY A 365 40.47 -28.01 7.16
C GLY A 365 39.40 -27.89 6.07
N LEU A 366 38.19 -27.43 6.39
CA LEU A 366 37.18 -27.07 5.38
C LEU A 366 37.58 -25.75 4.71
N GLU A 367 37.82 -25.81 3.39
CA GLU A 367 38.09 -24.64 2.56
C GLU A 367 36.80 -23.84 2.28
N GLU A 368 35.64 -24.50 2.32
CA GLU A 368 34.33 -23.93 1.97
C GLU A 368 33.23 -24.52 2.87
N PHE A 369 32.31 -23.69 3.35
CA PHE A 369 31.11 -24.13 4.11
C PHE A 369 29.92 -24.47 3.20
N GLY A 370 29.92 -23.99 1.96
CA GLY A 370 28.83 -24.21 1.01
C GLY A 370 28.88 -23.26 -0.18
N LYS A 371 27.92 -23.40 -1.09
CA LYS A 371 27.77 -22.57 -2.29
C LYS A 371 26.37 -21.98 -2.33
N VAL A 372 26.26 -20.70 -2.70
CA VAL A 372 24.98 -19.99 -2.82
C VAL A 372 24.92 -19.36 -4.20
N SER A 373 23.78 -19.43 -4.89
CA SER A 373 23.63 -18.82 -6.22
C SER A 373 23.78 -17.29 -6.15
N LYS A 374 24.58 -16.69 -7.05
CA LYS A 374 24.76 -15.23 -7.15
C LYS A 374 23.45 -14.49 -7.44
N SER A 375 22.53 -15.12 -8.17
CA SER A 375 21.21 -14.53 -8.46
C SER A 375 20.25 -14.58 -7.26
N SER A 376 20.64 -15.19 -6.13
CA SER A 376 19.89 -15.05 -4.88
C SER A 376 20.29 -13.78 -4.12
N TRP A 377 19.40 -13.29 -3.26
CA TRP A 377 19.67 -12.17 -2.37
C TRP A 377 20.91 -12.45 -1.51
N LEU A 378 20.98 -13.63 -0.88
CA LEU A 378 22.11 -14.00 -0.03
C LEU A 378 23.42 -14.12 -0.83
N GLY A 379 23.38 -14.73 -2.01
CA GLY A 379 24.57 -14.84 -2.85
C GLY A 379 25.07 -13.48 -3.29
N GLY A 380 24.17 -12.61 -3.75
CA GLY A 380 24.53 -11.25 -4.10
C GLY A 380 25.08 -10.44 -2.93
N VAL A 381 24.46 -10.55 -1.75
CA VAL A 381 24.97 -9.99 -0.49
C VAL A 381 26.39 -10.48 -0.18
N LEU A 382 26.65 -11.78 -0.29
CA LEU A 382 27.95 -12.38 -0.02
C LEU A 382 29.00 -11.95 -1.03
N GLU A 383 28.67 -11.92 -2.32
CA GLU A 383 29.56 -11.43 -3.37
C GLU A 383 29.95 -9.98 -3.11
N SER A 384 28.94 -9.14 -2.89
CA SER A 384 29.12 -7.75 -2.54
C SER A 384 29.97 -7.56 -1.30
N HIS A 385 29.74 -8.33 -0.24
CA HIS A 385 30.56 -8.30 0.98
C HIS A 385 32.01 -8.72 0.72
N LEU A 386 32.23 -9.73 -0.12
CA LEU A 386 33.57 -10.21 -0.47
C LEU A 386 34.34 -9.22 -1.35
N SER A 387 33.65 -8.42 -2.16
CA SER A 387 34.23 -7.36 -2.98
C SER A 387 34.26 -5.98 -2.29
N ASP A 388 33.62 -5.83 -1.12
CA ASP A 388 33.52 -4.55 -0.41
C ASP A 388 34.89 -4.12 0.16
N VAL A 389 35.45 -3.06 -0.41
CA VAL A 389 36.72 -2.45 0.02
C VAL A 389 36.55 -1.30 1.01
N ARG A 390 35.31 -0.96 1.41
CA ARG A 390 35.02 0.12 2.35
C ARG A 390 35.47 -0.22 3.77
N SER A 391 35.41 0.77 4.66
CA SER A 391 35.82 0.60 6.06
C SER A 391 34.90 -0.38 6.80
N THR A 392 35.42 -1.06 7.84
CA THR A 392 34.62 -1.97 8.69
C THR A 392 33.39 -1.28 9.28
N LYS A 393 33.47 0.03 9.56
CA LYS A 393 32.35 0.81 10.09
C LYS A 393 31.20 0.92 9.07
N ASP A 394 31.53 1.20 7.81
CA ASP A 394 30.53 1.32 6.73
C ASP A 394 29.94 -0.04 6.37
N GLN A 395 30.77 -1.09 6.40
CA GLN A 395 30.33 -2.48 6.27
C GLN A 395 29.36 -2.87 7.40
N THR A 396 29.63 -2.41 8.63
CA THR A 396 28.78 -2.67 9.81
C THR A 396 27.46 -1.91 9.74
N LEU A 397 27.46 -0.65 9.29
CA LEU A 397 26.22 0.09 9.04
C LEU A 397 25.35 -0.57 7.97
N SER A 398 25.98 -1.27 7.02
CA SER A 398 25.25 -1.99 5.98
C SER A 398 24.70 -3.35 6.47
N LEU A 399 25.15 -3.88 7.63
CA LEU A 399 24.52 -5.07 8.26
C LEU A 399 23.07 -4.80 8.71
N ILE A 400 22.78 -3.55 9.10
CA ILE A 400 21.43 -3.13 9.51
C ILE A 400 20.59 -2.64 8.32
N GLN A 401 21.20 -2.55 7.14
CA GLN A 401 20.56 -2.22 5.87
C GLN A 401 21.07 -3.18 4.79
N PRO A 402 20.84 -4.49 4.88
CA PRO A 402 21.53 -5.45 4.02
C PRO A 402 21.16 -5.33 2.53
N TRP A 403 20.15 -4.53 2.18
CA TRP A 403 19.84 -4.09 0.81
C TRP A 403 20.80 -3.02 0.25
N THR A 404 21.61 -2.37 1.10
CA THR A 404 22.70 -1.46 0.70
C THR A 404 24.05 -2.17 0.61
N TRP A 405 24.11 -3.47 0.90
CA TRP A 405 25.34 -4.22 0.71
C TRP A 405 25.70 -4.32 -0.77
N GLY A 406 26.95 -3.94 -1.07
CA GLY A 406 27.44 -3.78 -2.43
C GLY A 406 27.01 -2.51 -3.13
N ARG A 407 26.24 -1.64 -2.45
CA ARG A 407 25.86 -0.32 -2.95
C ARG A 407 26.71 0.74 -2.28
N SER A 408 27.50 1.49 -3.05
CA SER A 408 28.37 2.56 -2.56
C SER A 408 27.61 3.88 -2.37
N GLY A 409 26.53 3.93 -1.58
CA GLY A 409 25.81 5.18 -1.33
C GLY A 409 24.90 5.64 -2.48
N GLU A 410 24.69 6.96 -2.63
CA GLU A 410 23.88 7.57 -3.69
C GLU A 410 24.41 7.16 -5.07
N GLY A 411 23.77 6.16 -5.68
CA GLY A 411 24.29 5.51 -6.89
C GLY A 411 25.42 4.52 -6.58
N ASP A 412 25.40 3.38 -7.27
CA ASP A 412 26.64 2.60 -7.36
C ASP A 412 27.65 3.48 -8.09
N GLU A 413 28.90 3.61 -7.60
CA GLU A 413 29.93 4.37 -8.33
C GLU A 413 30.31 3.72 -9.69
N LEU A 414 29.66 2.60 -10.05
CA LEU A 414 29.67 1.93 -11.36
C LEU A 414 28.27 1.86 -12.03
N ASP A 415 27.26 2.50 -11.44
CA ASP A 415 25.92 2.89 -11.89
C ASP A 415 25.27 2.14 -13.08
N ILE A 416 25.13 0.81 -12.94
CA ILE A 416 24.43 0.01 -13.95
C ILE A 416 22.91 0.01 -13.72
N VAL A 417 22.42 0.44 -12.55
CA VAL A 417 20.99 0.48 -12.20
C VAL A 417 20.58 1.90 -11.78
N GLN A 418 19.89 2.61 -12.67
CA GLN A 418 19.41 3.98 -12.42
C GLN A 418 18.00 3.94 -11.82
N TYR A 419 17.74 4.82 -10.84
CA TYR A 419 16.42 4.96 -10.25
C TYR A 419 15.91 6.40 -10.33
N GLN A 420 14.64 6.56 -10.67
CA GLN A 420 13.99 7.87 -10.72
C GLN A 420 12.64 7.79 -10.00
N TRP A 421 12.45 8.70 -9.05
CA TRP A 421 11.16 8.91 -8.39
C TRP A 421 10.40 10.03 -9.12
N THR A 422 9.14 9.78 -9.47
CA THR A 422 8.23 10.80 -9.99
C THR A 422 6.87 10.74 -9.28
N GLY A 423 6.16 11.86 -9.22
CA GLY A 423 4.87 11.99 -8.54
C GLY A 423 5.02 12.22 -7.04
N GLY A 424 4.23 13.14 -6.49
CA GLY A 424 4.34 13.68 -5.13
C GLY A 424 4.91 15.09 -5.17
N GLN A 425 4.05 16.10 -5.05
CA GLN A 425 4.49 17.45 -4.74
C GLN A 425 5.32 17.38 -3.46
N SER A 426 6.63 17.58 -3.57
CA SER A 426 7.34 18.24 -2.48
C SER A 426 6.72 19.63 -2.42
N VAL A 427 5.76 19.83 -1.53
CA VAL A 427 5.53 21.17 -1.03
C VAL A 427 6.86 21.50 -0.36
N GLU A 428 7.73 22.22 -1.08
CA GLU A 428 8.77 23.01 -0.43
C GLU A 428 8.01 23.94 0.51
N GLU A 429 7.93 23.56 1.78
CA GLU A 429 7.57 24.49 2.84
C GLU A 429 8.69 25.53 2.87
N ASP A 430 8.48 26.64 2.15
CA ASP A 430 9.13 27.90 2.46
C ASP A 430 8.74 28.25 3.90
N VAL A 431 9.62 27.91 4.84
CA VAL A 431 9.56 28.30 6.27
C VAL A 431 10.09 29.71 6.45
#